data_AF-A0A962YZN7-F1
#
_entry.id   AF-A0A962YZN7-F1
#
_cell.length_a   1.000
_cell.length_b   1.000
_cell.length_c   1.000
_cell.angle_alpha   90.00
_cell.angle_beta   90.00
_cell.angle_gamma   90.00
#
_symmetry.space_group_name_H-M   'P 1'
#
loop_
_entity.id
_entity.type
_entity.pdbx_description
1 polymer ?
#
loop_
_entity_poly.entity_id
_entity_poly.type
_entity_poly.pdbx_seq_one_letter_code
_entity_poly.pdbx_strand_id
1 'polypeptide(L)'
;QCFTPLQSDAAEALPLDEYLALARENRAGRTPFVPVKSGDRDAFRQRVKEPLVQVCEERLQAWRTLQEVAGLVTPFTQRIEQQAQQAVAAAHQAELEQMQSSYEARIRELKQELLEQSRAEIKARLMAMAGYGLSDEESQRARH
;
A
#
# COMPACT_ATOMS: atom_id res chain seq x y z
N GLN A 1 -19.29 -4.88 47.09
CA GLN A 1 -19.91 -5.80 46.09
C GLN A 1 -19.94 -5.11 44.73
N CYS A 2 -19.18 -5.63 43.75
CA CYS A 2 -18.97 -5.01 42.42
C CYS A 2 -19.95 -5.47 41.34
N PHE A 3 -20.76 -6.48 41.65
CA PHE A 3 -21.75 -7.06 40.75
C PHE A 3 -23.14 -7.00 41.38
N THR A 4 -24.16 -6.87 40.53
CA THR A 4 -25.57 -7.01 40.92
C THR A 4 -26.32 -7.76 39.82
N PRO A 5 -27.29 -8.62 40.16
CA PRO A 5 -28.14 -9.28 39.16
C PRO A 5 -28.77 -8.27 38.19
N LEU A 6 -28.78 -8.61 36.91
CA LEU A 6 -29.42 -7.83 35.85
C LEU A 6 -30.49 -8.68 35.16
N GLN A 7 -31.69 -8.13 35.01
CA GLN A 7 -32.77 -8.80 34.29
C GLN A 7 -32.46 -8.90 32.79
N SER A 8 -33.00 -9.93 32.13
CA SER A 8 -32.72 -10.23 30.73
C SER A 8 -33.24 -9.18 29.74
N ASP A 9 -34.29 -8.45 30.13
CA ASP A 9 -34.99 -7.41 29.38
C ASP A 9 -34.49 -5.98 29.69
N ALA A 10 -33.44 -5.84 30.51
CA ALA A 10 -32.86 -4.55 30.82
C ALA A 10 -32.45 -3.80 29.54
N ALA A 11 -33.10 -2.67 29.28
CA ALA A 11 -32.85 -1.82 28.13
C ALA A 11 -31.39 -1.32 28.13
N GLU A 12 -30.82 -1.21 26.93
CA GLU A 12 -29.46 -0.68 26.69
C GLU A 12 -28.33 -1.39 27.48
N ALA A 13 -28.55 -2.67 27.82
CA ALA A 13 -27.52 -3.51 28.43
C ALA A 13 -26.51 -4.00 27.39
N LEU A 14 -25.22 -3.86 27.68
CA LEU A 14 -24.12 -4.33 26.81
C LEU A 14 -23.12 -5.18 27.58
N PRO A 15 -22.55 -6.22 26.93
CA PRO A 15 -21.37 -6.91 27.45
C PRO A 15 -20.27 -5.91 27.82
N LEU A 16 -19.55 -6.18 28.93
CA LEU A 16 -18.55 -5.25 29.47
C LEU A 16 -17.45 -4.92 28.45
N ASP A 17 -17.02 -5.90 27.67
CA ASP A 17 -16.02 -5.73 26.61
C ASP A 17 -16.52 -4.81 25.49
N GLU A 18 -17.75 -5.01 25.01
CA GLU A 18 -18.38 -4.12 24.04
C GLU A 18 -18.57 -2.70 24.59
N TYR A 19 -18.98 -2.58 25.86
CA TYR A 19 -19.12 -1.30 26.54
C TYR A 19 -17.78 -0.54 26.64
N LEU A 20 -16.69 -1.25 26.99
CA LEU A 20 -15.35 -0.67 27.09
C LEU A 20 -14.76 -0.29 25.73
N ALA A 21 -15.20 -0.91 24.64
CA ALA A 21 -14.80 -0.55 23.28
C ALA A 21 -15.44 0.77 22.79
N LEU A 22 -16.58 1.20 23.36
CA LEU A 22 -17.21 2.47 23.00
C LEU A 22 -16.38 3.67 23.50
N ALA A 23 -16.42 4.77 22.74
CA ALA A 23 -15.97 6.08 23.22
C ALA A 23 -16.81 6.51 24.44
N ARG A 24 -16.20 7.23 25.39
CA ARG A 24 -16.82 7.55 26.69
C ARG A 24 -18.13 8.34 26.55
N GLU A 25 -18.21 9.21 25.55
CA GLU A 25 -19.42 9.97 25.17
C GLU A 25 -20.58 9.08 24.71
N ASN A 26 -20.30 7.94 24.10
CA ASN A 26 -21.32 7.01 23.59
C ASN A 26 -21.83 6.02 24.64
N ARG A 27 -21.35 6.13 25.88
CA ARG A 27 -21.71 5.21 26.99
C ARG A 27 -22.88 5.68 27.84
N ALA A 28 -23.30 6.94 27.69
CA ALA A 28 -24.44 7.48 28.42
C ALA A 28 -25.69 6.60 28.18
N GLY A 29 -26.42 6.28 29.26
CA GLY A 29 -27.62 5.44 29.22
C GLY A 29 -27.37 3.92 29.21
N ARG A 30 -26.15 3.49 28.87
CA ARG A 30 -25.82 2.06 28.71
C ARG A 30 -25.42 1.40 30.02
N THR A 31 -25.82 0.14 30.19
CA THR A 31 -25.52 -0.66 31.39
C THR A 31 -24.55 -1.80 31.06
N PRO A 32 -23.30 -1.78 31.55
CA PRO A 32 -22.37 -2.88 31.33
C PRO A 32 -22.75 -4.11 32.16
N PHE A 33 -22.65 -5.30 31.56
CA PHE A 33 -22.86 -6.58 32.24
C PHE A 33 -21.82 -7.63 31.84
N VAL A 34 -21.69 -8.66 32.66
CA VAL A 34 -20.97 -9.89 32.32
C VAL A 34 -21.95 -11.07 32.36
N PRO A 35 -21.93 -11.96 31.35
CA PRO A 35 -22.69 -13.21 31.41
C PRO A 35 -22.01 -14.16 32.41
N VAL A 36 -22.80 -14.78 33.27
CA VAL A 36 -22.34 -15.78 34.23
C VAL A 36 -23.06 -17.08 33.94
N LYS A 37 -22.29 -18.13 33.67
CA LYS A 37 -22.78 -19.52 33.60
C LYS A 37 -22.47 -20.20 34.93
N SER A 38 -23.45 -20.88 35.52
CA SER A 38 -23.28 -21.59 36.79
C SER A 38 -23.80 -23.02 36.66
N GLY A 39 -22.91 -23.96 36.31
CA GLY A 39 -23.27 -25.36 36.08
C GLY A 39 -24.34 -25.51 35.00
N ASP A 40 -25.34 -26.35 35.25
CA ASP A 40 -26.50 -26.59 34.36
C ASP A 40 -27.59 -25.50 34.44
N ARG A 41 -27.39 -24.44 35.21
CA ARG A 41 -28.35 -23.33 35.24
C ARG A 41 -28.19 -22.45 34.00
N ASP A 42 -29.32 -21.93 33.54
CA ASP A 42 -29.38 -20.93 32.48
C ASP A 42 -28.44 -19.75 32.79
N ALA A 43 -27.75 -19.28 31.75
CA ALA A 43 -26.83 -18.17 31.85
C ALA A 43 -27.59 -16.92 32.35
N PHE A 44 -27.09 -16.29 33.41
CA PHE A 44 -27.67 -15.06 33.95
C PHE A 44 -26.68 -13.90 33.81
N ARG A 45 -27.21 -12.68 33.79
CA ARG A 45 -26.41 -11.46 33.61
C ARG A 45 -26.13 -10.81 34.96
N GLN A 46 -24.91 -10.36 35.15
CA GLN A 46 -24.51 -9.55 36.29
C GLN A 46 -24.10 -8.17 35.80
N ARG A 47 -24.83 -7.13 36.21
CA ARG A 47 -24.42 -5.74 35.99
C ARG A 47 -23.08 -5.50 36.69
N VAL A 48 -22.18 -4.83 35.99
CA VAL A 48 -20.88 -4.39 36.49
C VAL A 48 -21.04 -2.98 37.05
N LYS A 49 -20.63 -2.75 38.30
CA LYS A 49 -20.68 -1.41 38.89
C LYS A 49 -19.51 -0.56 38.40
N GLU A 50 -19.75 0.75 38.34
CA GLU A 50 -18.81 1.77 37.87
C GLU A 50 -17.38 1.64 38.46
N PRO A 51 -17.16 1.40 39.77
CA PRO A 51 -15.80 1.28 40.29
C PRO A 51 -15.00 0.13 39.64
N LEU A 52 -15.67 -0.96 39.28
CA LEU A 52 -15.02 -2.08 38.60
C LEU A 52 -14.78 -1.79 37.12
N VAL A 53 -15.71 -1.06 36.47
CA VAL A 53 -15.52 -0.57 35.10
C VAL A 53 -14.28 0.31 35.01
N GLN A 54 -14.10 1.24 35.96
CA GLN A 54 -12.92 2.12 36.02
C GLN A 54 -11.61 1.33 36.17
N VAL A 55 -11.58 0.32 37.05
CA VAL A 55 -10.41 -0.56 37.18
C VAL A 55 -10.11 -1.29 35.86
N CYS A 56 -11.13 -1.79 35.16
CA CYS A 56 -10.95 -2.42 33.85
C CYS A 56 -10.39 -1.43 32.80
N GLU A 57 -10.84 -0.18 32.80
CA GLU A 57 -10.30 0.88 31.93
C GLU A 57 -8.82 1.14 32.20
N GLU A 58 -8.44 1.27 33.48
CA GLU A 58 -7.05 1.46 33.88
C GLU A 58 -6.17 0.29 33.42
N ARG A 59 -6.66 -0.95 33.55
CA ARG A 59 -5.92 -2.13 33.08
C ARG A 59 -5.79 -2.16 31.56
N LEU A 60 -6.85 -1.81 30.83
CA LEU A 60 -6.81 -1.68 29.36
C LEU A 60 -5.80 -0.62 28.92
N GLN A 61 -5.77 0.53 29.62
CA GLN A 61 -4.82 1.59 29.30
C GLN A 61 -3.38 1.16 29.57
N ALA A 62 -3.12 0.55 30.73
CA ALA A 62 -1.79 0.02 31.06
C ALA A 62 -1.34 -1.04 30.04
N TRP A 63 -2.25 -1.92 29.60
CA TRP A 63 -1.97 -2.91 28.56
C TRP A 63 -1.61 -2.27 27.23
N ARG A 64 -2.35 -1.24 26.79
CA ARG A 64 -2.04 -0.50 25.55
C ARG A 64 -0.66 0.16 25.62
N THR A 65 -0.30 0.77 26.75
CA THR A 65 1.03 1.34 26.95
C THR A 65 2.13 0.27 26.86
N LEU A 66 1.91 -0.92 27.42
CA LEU A 66 2.86 -2.02 27.27
C LEU A 66 2.98 -2.48 25.81
N GLN A 67 1.87 -2.54 25.07
CA GLN A 67 1.90 -2.84 23.63
C GLN A 67 2.62 -1.77 22.82
N GLU A 68 2.49 -0.50 23.17
CA GLU A 68 3.22 0.62 22.55
C GLU A 68 4.73 0.49 22.79
N VAL A 69 5.15 0.27 24.04
CA VAL A 69 6.57 0.07 24.40
C VAL A 69 7.16 -1.19 23.74
N ALA A 70 6.36 -2.23 23.57
CA ALA A 70 6.74 -3.44 22.86
C ALA A 70 6.70 -3.31 21.32
N GLY A 71 6.26 -2.18 20.77
CA GLY A 71 6.15 -1.94 19.33
C GLY A 71 5.01 -2.68 18.62
N LEU A 72 4.05 -3.24 19.36
CA LEU A 72 2.93 -4.02 18.82
C LEU A 72 1.78 -3.12 18.33
N VAL A 73 1.54 -2.00 19.01
CA VAL A 73 0.46 -1.07 18.69
C VAL A 73 1.03 0.33 18.82
N THR A 74 1.57 0.90 17.75
CA THR A 74 1.93 2.33 17.77
C THR A 74 1.26 3.06 16.60
N PRO A 75 0.74 4.29 16.80
CA PRO A 75 0.39 5.20 15.70
C PRO A 75 1.62 5.52 14.82
N PHE A 76 2.81 5.34 15.39
CA PHE A 76 4.08 5.41 14.68
C PHE A 76 4.18 4.33 13.59
N THR A 77 3.68 3.12 13.83
CA THR A 77 3.63 2.03 12.84
C THR A 77 2.85 2.46 11.60
N GLN A 78 1.66 3.08 11.75
CA GLN A 78 0.88 3.52 10.59
C GLN A 78 1.58 4.63 9.79
N ARG A 79 2.19 5.62 10.46
CA ARG A 79 2.92 6.69 9.74
C ARG A 79 4.18 6.19 9.06
N ILE A 80 4.95 5.34 9.75
CA ILE A 80 6.16 4.72 9.18
C ILE A 80 5.80 3.81 8.02
N GLU A 81 4.72 3.03 8.15
CA GLU A 81 4.22 2.18 7.07
C GLU A 81 3.78 3.00 5.85
N GLN A 82 3.04 4.10 6.06
CA GLN A 82 2.69 5.03 4.98
C GLN A 82 3.92 5.67 4.33
N GLN A 83 4.91 6.11 5.13
CA GLN A 83 6.16 6.67 4.62
C GLN A 83 6.98 5.63 3.83
N ALA A 84 7.03 4.38 4.32
CA ALA A 84 7.70 3.29 3.61
C ALA A 84 6.99 2.96 2.29
N GLN A 85 5.66 2.91 2.27
CA GLN A 85 4.87 2.73 1.06
C GLN A 85 5.10 3.87 0.06
N GLN A 86 5.13 5.12 0.52
CA GLN A 86 5.43 6.28 -0.32
C GLN A 86 6.86 6.23 -0.88
N ALA A 87 7.85 5.85 -0.07
CA ALA A 87 9.23 5.73 -0.50
C ALA A 87 9.39 4.63 -1.57
N VAL A 88 8.75 3.47 -1.38
CA VAL A 88 8.74 2.38 -2.37
C VAL A 88 8.04 2.81 -3.65
N ALA A 89 6.89 3.48 -3.56
CA ALA A 89 6.18 3.97 -4.74
C ALA A 89 7.01 5.01 -5.51
N ALA A 90 7.67 5.93 -4.82
CA ALA A 90 8.54 6.93 -5.44
C ALA A 90 9.75 6.29 -6.13
N ALA A 91 10.39 5.30 -5.49
CA ALA A 91 11.50 4.55 -6.09
C ALA A 91 11.06 3.80 -7.35
N HIS A 92 9.91 3.12 -7.30
CA HIS A 92 9.37 2.40 -8.45
C HIS A 92 9.03 3.35 -9.62
N GLN A 93 8.47 4.51 -9.32
CA GLN A 93 8.16 5.51 -10.34
C GLN A 93 9.43 6.08 -11.00
N ALA A 94 10.47 6.35 -10.21
CA ALA A 94 11.77 6.77 -10.73
C ALA A 94 12.41 5.69 -11.63
N GLU A 95 12.32 4.40 -11.24
CA GLU A 95 12.79 3.29 -12.07
C GLU A 95 12.03 3.22 -13.41
N LEU A 96 10.69 3.37 -13.39
CA LEU A 96 9.88 3.37 -14.60
C LEU A 96 10.23 4.53 -15.54
N GLU A 97 10.42 5.74 -15.00
CA GLU A 97 10.83 6.92 -15.76
C GLU A 97 12.24 6.75 -16.35
N GLN A 98 13.16 6.16 -15.59
CA GLN A 98 14.50 5.84 -16.08
C GLN A 98 14.44 4.80 -17.21
N MET A 99 13.64 3.75 -17.05
CA MET A 99 13.45 2.75 -18.09
C MET A 99 12.83 3.38 -19.35
N GLN A 100 11.77 4.16 -19.22
CA GLN A 100 11.11 4.84 -20.35
C GLN A 100 12.08 5.74 -21.11
N SER A 101 12.80 6.61 -20.41
CA SER A 101 13.78 7.51 -21.03
C SER A 101 14.91 6.73 -21.75
N SER A 102 15.34 5.60 -21.19
CA SER A 102 16.34 4.73 -21.85
C SER A 102 15.80 4.09 -23.14
N TYR A 103 14.54 3.63 -23.14
CA TYR A 103 13.91 3.07 -24.33
C TYR A 103 13.67 4.13 -25.40
N GLU A 104 13.21 5.32 -25.03
CA GLU A 104 13.04 6.44 -25.96
C GLU A 104 14.37 6.85 -26.60
N ALA A 105 15.46 6.91 -25.82
CA ALA A 105 16.78 7.17 -26.35
C ALA A 105 17.20 6.09 -27.37
N ARG A 106 17.01 4.81 -27.04
CA ARG A 106 17.38 3.70 -27.92
C ARG A 106 16.53 3.63 -29.18
N ILE A 107 15.24 3.96 -29.10
CA ILE A 107 14.36 4.07 -30.27
C ILE A 107 14.80 5.22 -31.18
N ARG A 108 15.21 6.36 -30.61
CA ARG A 108 15.71 7.49 -31.41
C ARG A 108 17.00 7.13 -32.13
N GLU A 109 17.93 6.48 -31.44
CA GLU A 109 19.19 5.99 -32.01
C GLU A 109 18.92 5.01 -33.17
N LEU A 110 18.12 3.97 -32.94
CA LEU A 110 17.74 3.00 -33.98
C LEU A 110 17.08 3.65 -35.21
N LYS A 111 16.21 4.67 -34.98
CA LYS A 111 15.58 5.41 -36.08
C LYS A 111 16.61 6.22 -36.87
N GLN A 112 17.58 6.84 -36.20
CA GLN A 112 18.65 7.60 -36.85
C GLN A 112 19.53 6.68 -37.70
N GLU A 113 19.96 5.54 -37.15
CA GLU A 113 20.75 4.54 -37.88
C GLU A 113 20.01 4.04 -39.13
N LEU A 114 18.72 3.72 -39.01
CA LEU A 114 17.91 3.26 -40.15
C LEU A 114 17.75 4.34 -41.23
N LEU A 115 17.59 5.61 -40.84
CA LEU A 115 17.53 6.73 -41.77
C LEU A 115 18.86 6.96 -42.49
N GLU A 116 19.98 6.80 -41.79
CA GLU A 116 21.31 6.90 -42.40
C GLU A 116 21.58 5.77 -43.39
N GLN A 117 21.23 4.53 -43.02
CA GLN A 117 21.34 3.36 -43.90
C GLN A 117 20.48 3.53 -45.16
N SER A 118 19.19 3.87 -45.01
CA SER A 118 18.31 4.10 -46.16
C SER A 118 18.78 5.25 -47.05
N ARG A 119 19.32 6.34 -46.48
CA ARG A 119 19.92 7.43 -47.26
C ARG A 119 21.15 6.96 -48.05
N ALA A 120 22.00 6.14 -47.45
CA ALA A 120 23.18 5.58 -48.12
C ALA A 120 22.76 4.66 -49.27
N GLU A 121 21.77 3.80 -49.06
CA GLU A 121 21.20 2.91 -50.10
C GLU A 121 20.58 3.69 -51.25
N ILE A 122 19.74 4.69 -50.96
CA ILE A 122 19.12 5.55 -51.99
C ILE A 122 20.21 6.28 -52.79
N LYS A 123 21.22 6.84 -52.11
CA LYS A 123 22.35 7.49 -52.78
C LYS A 123 23.09 6.53 -53.70
N ALA A 124 23.41 5.33 -53.23
CA ALA A 124 24.09 4.31 -54.02
C ALA A 124 23.27 3.92 -55.25
N ARG A 125 21.95 3.74 -55.09
CA ARG A 125 21.05 3.39 -56.20
C ARG A 125 20.92 4.50 -57.23
N LEU A 126 20.82 5.77 -56.80
CA LEU A 126 20.79 6.92 -57.69
C LEU A 126 22.10 7.07 -58.47
N MET A 127 23.25 6.86 -57.80
CA MET A 127 24.56 6.90 -58.46
C MET A 127 24.70 5.80 -59.52
N ALA A 128 24.19 4.59 -59.24
CA ALA A 128 24.15 3.50 -60.22
C ALA A 128 23.26 3.82 -61.43
N MET A 129 22.11 4.47 -61.23
CA MET A 129 21.20 4.86 -62.33
C MET A 129 21.69 6.08 -63.13
N ALA A 130 22.45 6.99 -62.51
CA ALA A 130 23.02 8.16 -63.17
C ALA A 130 24.25 7.86 -64.05
N GLY A 131 24.64 6.59 -64.21
CA GLY A 131 25.66 6.16 -65.16
C GLY A 131 27.11 6.33 -64.70
N TYR A 132 27.36 6.83 -63.49
CA TYR A 132 28.72 6.96 -62.93
C TYR A 132 29.41 5.63 -62.61
N GLY A 133 28.72 4.48 -62.78
CA GLY A 133 29.30 3.14 -62.63
C GLY A 133 29.79 2.49 -63.92
N LEU A 134 29.57 3.11 -65.09
CA LEU A 134 29.98 2.55 -66.40
C LEU A 134 31.14 3.32 -67.06
N SER A 135 31.48 4.52 -66.59
CA SER A 135 32.53 5.36 -67.19
C SER A 135 33.96 4.99 -66.78
N ASP A 136 34.15 4.24 -65.68
CA ASP A 136 35.49 3.84 -65.21
C ASP A 136 36.02 2.58 -65.93
N GLU A 137 35.15 1.67 -66.38
CA GLU A 137 35.58 0.48 -67.14
C GLU A 137 35.93 0.81 -68.61
N GLU A 138 35.23 1.75 -69.24
CA GLU A 138 35.55 2.17 -70.62
C GLU A 138 36.85 3.00 -70.70
N SER A 139 37.17 3.76 -69.65
CA SER A 139 38.41 4.55 -69.56
C SER A 139 39.67 3.69 -69.38
N GLN A 140 39.54 2.48 -68.83
CA GLN A 140 40.66 1.52 -68.71
C GLN A 140 40.87 0.68 -69.98
N ARG A 141 39.83 0.41 -70.76
CA ARG A 141 39.94 -0.34 -72.03
C ARG A 141 40.57 0.46 -73.18
N ALA A 142 40.58 1.80 -73.12
CA ALA A 142 41.20 2.65 -74.13
C ALA A 142 42.72 2.86 -73.94
N ARG A 143 43.35 2.24 -72.92
CA ARG A 143 44.78 2.42 -72.58
C ARG A 143 45.62 1.14 -72.72
N HIS A 144 45.10 0.10 -73.35
CA HIS A 144 45.82 -1.15 -73.59
C HIS A 144 45.78 -1.56 -75.06
#